data_AF-A0AA86NF08-F1
#
_entry.id   AF-A0AA86NF08-F1
#
_cell.length_a   1.000
_cell.length_b   1.000
_cell.length_c   1.000
_cell.angle_alpha   90.00
_cell.angle_beta   90.00
_cell.angle_gamma   90.00
#
_symmetry.space_group_name_H-M   'P 1'
#
loop_
_entity.id
_entity.type
_entity.pdbx_description
1 polymer ?
#
loop_
_entity_poly.entity_id
_entity_poly.type
_entity_poly.pdbx_seq_one_letter_code
_entity_poly.pdbx_strand_id
1 'polypeptide(L)' 'MVGITKLVLYYCDLYSSEALTSLVNLEELCLDMNKGIDITSLQYLTLLTKLSLVSCDLVNIDVLRPLTQIRELLWRLQG' A
#
# COMPACT_ATOMS: atom_id res chain seq x y z
N MET A 1 -20.57 -10.48 4.73
CA MET A 1 -20.27 -9.04 4.58
C MET A 1 -19.27 -8.93 3.45
N VAL A 2 -19.61 -8.27 2.35
CA VAL A 2 -18.69 -8.09 1.21
C VAL A 2 -17.78 -6.92 1.58
N GLY A 3 -16.55 -7.21 2.00
CA GLY A 3 -15.54 -6.19 2.23
C GLY A 3 -15.01 -5.63 0.91
N ILE A 4 -14.46 -4.43 0.94
CA ILE A 4 -13.75 -3.87 -0.22
C ILE A 4 -12.46 -4.67 -0.40
N THR A 5 -12.22 -5.15 -1.62
CA THR A 5 -11.01 -5.91 -1.99
C THR A 5 -10.02 -5.08 -2.80
N LYS A 6 -10.46 -3.95 -3.36
CA LYS A 6 -9.63 -3.07 -4.20
C LYS A 6 -9.83 -1.61 -3.81
N LEU A 7 -8.74 -0.88 -3.61
CA LEU A 7 -8.78 0.54 -3.25
C LEU A 7 -7.70 1.33 -4.01
N VAL A 8 -8.09 2.48 -4.55
CA VAL A 8 -7.20 3.40 -5.25
C VAL A 8 -7.29 4.76 -4.57
N LEU A 9 -6.17 5.23 -4.04
CA LEU A 9 -6.00 6.55 -3.40
C LEU A 9 -4.89 7.31 -4.12
N TYR A 10 -5.06 7.52 -5.42
CA TYR A 10 -4.10 8.26 -6.25
C TYR A 10 -4.09 9.73 -5.87
N TYR A 11 -2.91 10.29 -5.55
CA TYR A 11 -2.73 11.72 -5.30
C TYR A 11 -3.75 12.30 -4.31
N CYS A 12 -3.84 11.69 -3.13
CA CYS A 12 -4.79 12.06 -2.08
C CYS A 12 -4.14 12.83 -0.92
N ASP A 13 -2.88 13.26 -1.08
CA ASP A 13 -2.06 13.92 -0.06
C ASP A 13 -2.08 13.19 1.30
N LEU A 14 -2.03 11.85 1.26
CA LEU A 14 -1.99 11.03 2.46
C LEU A 14 -0.64 11.10 3.16
N TYR A 15 -0.68 11.31 4.46
CA TYR A 15 0.52 11.30 5.32
C TYR A 15 0.68 9.99 6.10
N SER A 16 -0.37 9.17 6.22
CA SER A 16 -0.35 7.90 6.95
C SER A 16 -1.31 6.86 6.34
N SER A 17 -0.93 5.60 6.46
CA SER A 17 -1.74 4.42 6.08
C SER A 17 -2.58 3.83 7.22
N GLU A 18 -2.58 4.43 8.42
CA GLU A 18 -3.23 3.88 9.62
C GLU A 18 -4.73 3.59 9.43
N ALA A 19 -5.44 4.50 8.73
CA ALA A 19 -6.86 4.35 8.45
C ALA A 19 -7.21 3.10 7.62
N LEU A 20 -6.22 2.54 6.89
CA LEU A 20 -6.42 1.39 6.01
C LEU A 20 -6.40 0.06 6.77
N THR A 21 -5.94 0.02 8.02
CA THR A 21 -5.79 -1.22 8.82
C THR A 21 -7.09 -1.99 9.03
N SER A 22 -8.24 -1.32 8.99
CA SER A 22 -9.57 -1.93 9.11
C SER A 22 -10.02 -2.67 7.84
N LEU A 23 -9.35 -2.45 6.71
CA LEU A 23 -9.67 -3.05 5.41
C LEU A 23 -9.03 -4.44 5.29
N VAL A 24 -9.36 -5.33 6.22
CA VAL A 24 -8.71 -6.65 6.36
C VAL A 24 -8.90 -7.60 5.17
N ASN A 25 -9.82 -7.28 4.25
CA ASN A 25 -10.07 -8.05 3.03
C ASN A 25 -9.43 -7.44 1.78
N LEU A 26 -8.56 -6.42 1.94
CA LEU A 26 -7.97 -5.71 0.80
C LEU A 26 -6.91 -6.58 0.11
N GLU A 27 -7.09 -6.78 -1.20
CA GLU A 27 -6.21 -7.58 -2.06
C GLU A 27 -5.40 -6.69 -3.02
N GLU A 28 -5.94 -5.54 -3.43
CA GLU A 28 -5.26 -4.60 -4.33
C GLU A 28 -5.30 -3.17 -3.75
N LEU A 29 -4.13 -2.53 -3.67
CA LEU A 29 -3.99 -1.18 -3.14
C LEU A 29 -3.06 -0.33 -4.01
N CYS A 30 -3.55 0.85 -4.43
CA CYS A 30 -2.75 1.88 -5.08
C CYS A 30 -2.71 3.13 -4.19
N LEU A 31 -1.51 3.54 -3.79
CA LEU A 31 -1.25 4.77 -3.03
C LEU A 31 -0.34 5.72 -3.81
N ASP A 32 -0.29 5.60 -5.13
CA ASP A 32 0.63 6.36 -5.95
C ASP A 32 0.49 7.87 -5.72
N MET A 33 1.61 8.57 -5.82
CA MET A 33 1.72 10.03 -5.67
C MET A 33 1.31 10.56 -4.27
N ASN A 34 1.26 9.72 -3.24
CA ASN A 34 1.18 10.19 -1.84
C ASN A 34 2.60 10.34 -1.26
N LYS A 35 3.23 11.46 -1.57
CA LYS A 35 4.63 11.74 -1.20
C LYS A 35 4.82 11.77 0.31
N GLY A 36 5.81 11.03 0.80
CA GLY A 36 6.17 11.02 2.21
C GLY A 36 5.17 10.30 3.12
N ILE A 37 4.26 9.51 2.54
CA ILE A 37 3.29 8.72 3.31
C ILE A 37 4.00 7.72 4.24
N ASP A 38 3.56 7.63 5.49
CA ASP A 38 3.94 6.55 6.40
C ASP A 38 3.19 5.25 6.06
N ILE A 39 3.93 4.27 5.54
CA ILE A 39 3.42 2.95 5.14
C ILE A 39 3.51 1.89 6.25
N THR A 40 3.89 2.25 7.48
CA THR A 40 4.13 1.28 8.56
C THR A 40 2.94 0.38 8.82
N SER A 41 1.72 0.92 8.75
CA SER A 41 0.50 0.18 9.00
C SER A 41 0.13 -0.81 7.89
N LEU A 42 0.74 -0.71 6.70
CA LEU A 42 0.47 -1.66 5.61
C LEU A 42 0.89 -3.08 5.95
N GLN A 43 1.81 -3.29 6.91
CA GLN A 43 2.25 -4.63 7.35
C GLN A 43 1.11 -5.54 7.85
N TYR A 44 -0.02 -4.95 8.24
CA TYR A 44 -1.19 -5.68 8.73
C TYR A 44 -2.14 -6.15 7.62
N LEU A 45 -1.98 -5.66 6.39
CA LEU A 45 -2.83 -6.01 5.24
C LEU A 45 -2.28 -7.25 4.51
N THR A 46 -2.20 -8.37 5.22
CA THR A 46 -1.50 -9.58 4.79
C THR A 46 -2.16 -10.31 3.61
N LEU A 47 -3.38 -9.92 3.21
CA LEU A 47 -4.07 -10.41 2.02
C LEU A 47 -3.72 -9.63 0.74
N LEU A 48 -2.92 -8.56 0.82
CA LEU A 48 -2.51 -7.82 -0.37
C LEU A 48 -1.74 -8.72 -1.34
N THR A 49 -2.24 -8.75 -2.58
CA THR A 49 -1.61 -9.42 -3.72
C THR A 49 -1.01 -8.41 -4.69
N LYS A 50 -1.52 -7.18 -4.71
CA LYS A 50 -0.99 -6.08 -5.52
C LYS A 50 -0.86 -4.80 -4.71
N LEU A 51 0.31 -4.17 -4.80
CA LEU A 51 0.60 -2.91 -4.12
C LEU A 51 1.38 -1.96 -5.03
N SER A 52 0.85 -0.76 -5.21
CA SER A 52 1.53 0.35 -5.90
C SER A 52 1.78 1.51 -4.95
N LEU A 53 3.05 1.94 -4.90
CA LEU A 53 3.62 3.01 -4.09
C LEU A 53 4.50 3.93 -4.97
N VAL A 54 4.15 4.07 -6.25
CA VAL A 54 4.92 4.84 -7.22
C VAL A 54 4.88 6.32 -6.84
N SER A 55 6.05 6.98 -6.86
CA SER A 55 6.17 8.41 -6.54
C SER A 55 5.70 8.78 -5.12
N CYS A 56 5.89 7.87 -4.15
CA CYS A 56 5.61 8.14 -2.73
C CYS A 56 6.82 8.64 -1.93
N ASP A 57 7.97 8.90 -2.57
CA ASP A 57 9.22 9.37 -1.93
C ASP A 57 9.74 8.47 -0.78
N LEU A 58 9.46 7.16 -0.87
CA LEU A 58 9.89 6.17 0.10
C LEU A 58 11.36 5.76 -0.15
N VAL A 59 12.18 5.80 0.91
CA VAL A 59 13.59 5.39 0.84
C VAL A 59 13.76 3.89 1.07
N ASN A 60 12.90 3.29 1.88
CA ASN A 60 12.86 1.85 2.13
C ASN A 60 11.42 1.37 2.28
N ILE A 61 11.22 0.07 2.12
CA ILE A 61 9.93 -0.59 2.23
C ILE A 61 10.04 -1.87 3.08
N ASP A 62 11.02 -1.95 3.98
CA ASP A 62 11.28 -3.14 4.80
C ASP A 62 10.07 -3.53 5.68
N VAL A 63 9.23 -2.56 6.02
CA VAL A 63 7.99 -2.80 6.76
C VAL A 63 6.98 -3.67 5.99
N LEU A 64 7.14 -3.83 4.67
CA LEU A 64 6.31 -4.69 3.85
C LEU A 64 6.72 -6.17 3.91
N ARG A 65 7.79 -6.54 4.62
CA ARG A 65 8.25 -7.95 4.76
C ARG A 65 7.16 -8.94 5.17
N PRO A 66 6.17 -8.61 6.02
CA PRO A 66 5.09 -9.53 6.37
C PRO A 66 4.10 -9.82 5.23
N LEU A 67 4.10 -9.04 4.15
CA LEU A 67 3.18 -9.16 3.02
C LEU A 67 3.59 -10.27 2.06
N THR A 68 3.54 -11.51 2.55
CA THR A 68 4.02 -12.71 1.84
C THR A 68 3.18 -13.11 0.62
N GLN A 69 2.00 -12.52 0.44
CA GLN A 69 1.08 -12.80 -0.68
C GLN A 69 1.24 -11.86 -1.88
N ILE A 70 2.12 -10.86 -1.80
CA ILE A 70 2.36 -9.90 -2.88
C ILE A 70 2.89 -10.61 -4.12
N ARG A 71 2.18 -10.43 -5.24
CA ARG A 71 2.56 -10.92 -6.58
C ARG A 71 3.01 -9.79 -7.49
N GLU A 72 2.54 -8.57 -7.21
CA GLU A 72 2.87 -7.37 -7.97
C GLU A 72 3.18 -6.24 -6.99
N LEU A 73 4.41 -5.72 -7.05
CA LEU A 73 4.88 -4.61 -6.24
C LEU A 73 5.54 -3.56 -7.12
N LEU A 74 4.94 -2.37 -7.16
CA LEU A 74 5.47 -1.22 -7.86
C LEU A 74 5.81 -0.15 -6.83
N TRP A 75 7.10 0.08 -6.54
CA TRP A 75 7.50 1.09 -5.55
C TRP A 75 8.67 1.98 -6.00
N ARG A 76 9.40 1.57 -7.04
CA ARG A 76 10.42 2.38 -7.70
C ARG A 76 10.03 2.60 -9.15
N LEU A 77 10.20 3.82 -9.62
CA LEU A 77 10.27 4.08 -11.05
C LEU A 77 11.52 3.34 -11.57
N GLN A 78 11.33 2.32 -12.41
CA GLN A 78 12.42 1.85 -13.26
C GLN A 78 12.59 2.90 -14.36
N GLY A 79 13.65 3.69 -14.22
CA GLY A 79 14.31 4.38 -15.31
C GLY A 79 15.55 3.61 -15.68
#